data_AF-A0A939XBN9-F1
#
_entry.id   AF-A0A939XBN9-F1
#
_cell.length_a   1.000
_cell.length_b   1.000
_cell.length_c   1.000
_cell.angle_alpha   90.00
_cell.angle_beta   90.00
_cell.angle_gamma   90.00
#
_symmetry.space_group_name_H-M   'P 1'
#
loop_
_entity.id
_entity.type
_entity.pdbx_description
1 polymer ?
#
loop_
_entity_poly.entity_id
_entity_poly.type
_entity_poly.pdbx_seq_one_letter_code
_entity_poly.pdbx_strand_id
1 'polypeptide(L)'
;MGLFGKKNNDDRSDLNAQNKENEEISYPFLTVLIEEVLSMTTTEVSVIGNVRGADLKEGQELYLLGRKGKSMKTRALRIEDALMTKMPEAKVGENVSIVLEGMRAGDVSKYDVISTVNYVTAEKEPAKEFVNPFLTAFLRESQKSQIEGEDGVTLENREYMSRLVEYIAEDAMFLSPCMQPEQNAKPGSISVALLKGKEGKSYLPLFTDRYELEITEGLAEKTLQQLDFPRVMNIVKQAPIDGIIINPKSAGFVLTKKILESLEFHKRKIDSHIREQKLDTSQPIMIAIPTDENTPNELFNALKDHMKNESRILRAWYALMIFPKEDKRAHLIVIDTLEETPELFGAIGKVAQPFLDDLQLNMQAAAKVKNMTEKMMLFYERKDTINV
;
A
#
# COMPACT_ATOMS: atom_id res chain seq x y z
N MET A 1 18.43 61.44 8.29
CA MET A 1 17.64 60.42 9.03
C MET A 1 17.42 59.27 8.06
N GLY A 2 18.22 58.20 7.98
CA GLY A 2 18.99 57.52 9.01
C GLY A 2 18.11 56.46 9.65
N LEU A 3 18.14 55.21 9.13
CA LEU A 3 17.95 53.93 9.83
C LEU A 3 17.67 52.78 8.82
N PHE A 4 18.74 52.24 8.20
CA PHE A 4 18.81 50.82 7.82
C PHE A 4 20.29 50.43 7.87
N GLY A 5 20.71 49.91 9.03
CA GLY A 5 22.05 49.40 9.27
C GLY A 5 22.17 47.97 8.78
N LYS A 6 23.28 47.70 8.07
CA LYS A 6 23.79 46.37 7.74
C LYS A 6 23.95 45.50 9.01
N LYS A 7 23.48 44.26 8.95
CA LYS A 7 24.04 43.06 9.61
C LYS A 7 23.82 41.91 8.62
N ASN A 8 24.84 41.59 7.83
CA ASN A 8 25.88 40.57 8.08
C ASN A 8 25.37 39.16 7.79
N ASN A 9 25.95 38.60 6.72
CA ASN A 9 26.07 37.17 6.45
C ASN A 9 26.51 36.45 7.72
N ASP A 10 25.63 35.63 8.31
CA ASP A 10 26.00 34.54 9.23
C ASP A 10 24.88 33.48 9.39
N ASP A 11 23.90 33.40 8.46
CA ASP A 11 22.80 32.40 8.52
C ASP A 11 22.99 31.22 7.52
N ARG A 12 24.23 30.94 7.12
CA ARG A 12 24.55 29.82 6.22
C ARG A 12 25.53 28.79 6.79
N SER A 13 25.91 28.91 8.06
CA SER A 13 26.79 27.95 8.74
C SER A 13 26.08 26.87 9.56
N ASP A 14 24.78 27.03 9.85
CA ASP A 14 24.16 26.22 10.92
C ASP A 14 23.21 25.12 10.41
N LEU A 15 23.06 24.98 9.08
CA LEU A 15 22.49 23.78 8.45
C LEU A 15 23.48 22.60 8.42
N ASN A 16 24.76 22.83 8.76
CA ASN A 16 25.81 21.80 8.79
C ASN A 16 26.18 21.32 10.20
N ALA A 17 25.47 21.75 11.25
CA ALA A 17 25.79 21.42 12.65
C ALA A 17 25.04 20.20 13.21
N GLN A 18 24.56 19.29 12.34
CA GLN A 18 24.15 17.93 12.72
C GLN A 18 24.76 16.87 11.81
N ASN A 19 26.06 16.97 11.54
CA ASN A 19 26.91 15.78 11.46
C ASN A 19 27.12 15.25 12.88
N LYS A 20 26.05 14.74 13.51
CA LYS A 20 26.20 13.78 14.61
C LYS A 20 26.59 12.48 13.93
N GLU A 21 27.79 11.99 14.23
CA GLU A 21 28.30 10.65 13.96
C GLU A 21 27.21 9.72 13.40
N ASN A 22 27.11 9.64 12.07
CA ASN A 22 26.43 8.53 11.43
C ASN A 22 27.32 7.32 11.70
N GLU A 23 27.19 6.72 12.88
CA GLU A 23 27.58 5.33 13.05
C GLU A 23 26.91 4.58 11.91
N GLU A 24 27.73 3.99 11.06
CA GLU A 24 27.28 3.20 9.92
C GLU A 24 26.49 2.02 10.51
N ILE A 25 25.15 2.13 10.48
CA ILE A 25 24.25 1.11 11.04
C ILE A 25 24.46 -0.16 10.21
N SER A 26 25.21 -1.10 10.78
CA SER A 26 25.44 -2.41 10.17
C SER A 26 24.23 -3.29 10.43
N TYR A 27 23.45 -3.54 9.38
CA TYR A 27 22.29 -4.38 9.47
C TYR A 27 22.64 -5.86 9.44
N PRO A 28 21.86 -6.72 10.12
CA PRO A 28 22.22 -8.12 10.29
C PRO A 28 22.00 -9.00 9.04
N PHE A 29 21.37 -8.48 7.97
CA PHE A 29 21.08 -9.26 6.78
C PHE A 29 21.17 -8.46 5.48
N LEU A 30 21.55 -9.18 4.43
CA LEU A 30 21.64 -8.70 3.06
C LEU A 30 20.23 -8.47 2.51
N THR A 31 20.04 -7.36 1.80
CA THR A 31 18.94 -7.16 0.86
C THR A 31 19.44 -6.57 -0.44
N VAL A 32 18.85 -6.99 -1.56
CA VAL A 32 18.99 -6.34 -2.87
C VAL A 32 17.60 -6.17 -3.47
N LEU A 33 17.17 -4.93 -3.68
CA LEU A 33 15.95 -4.65 -4.44
C LEU A 33 16.26 -4.79 -5.93
N ILE A 34 15.50 -5.61 -6.65
CA ILE A 34 15.73 -5.84 -8.07
C ILE A 34 15.25 -4.63 -8.88
N GLU A 35 16.17 -3.94 -9.52
CA GLU A 35 15.92 -2.78 -10.39
C GLU A 35 15.70 -3.21 -11.84
N GLU A 36 16.40 -4.25 -12.28
CA GLU A 36 16.33 -4.78 -13.65
C GLU A 36 16.51 -6.31 -13.67
N VAL A 37 15.88 -6.96 -14.65
CA VAL A 37 15.97 -8.41 -14.89
C VAL A 37 16.47 -8.63 -16.32
N LEU A 38 17.59 -9.31 -16.46
CA LEU A 38 18.23 -9.64 -17.73
C LEU A 38 18.18 -11.14 -17.97
N SER A 39 17.56 -11.56 -19.08
CA SER A 39 17.63 -12.96 -19.52
C SER A 39 18.97 -13.19 -20.21
N MET A 40 19.84 -14.02 -19.62
CA MET A 40 21.12 -14.36 -20.26
C MET A 40 20.95 -15.54 -21.21
N THR A 41 20.18 -16.55 -20.80
CA THR A 41 19.79 -17.71 -21.62
C THR A 41 18.34 -18.10 -21.28
N THR A 42 17.85 -19.22 -21.83
CA THR A 42 16.54 -19.78 -21.43
C THR A 42 16.52 -20.33 -20.00
N THR A 43 17.69 -20.53 -19.38
CA THR A 43 17.86 -21.18 -18.08
C THR A 43 18.61 -20.34 -17.05
N GLU A 44 19.12 -19.17 -17.45
CA GLU A 44 19.87 -18.27 -16.57
C GLU A 44 19.30 -16.86 -16.64
N VAL A 45 19.04 -16.31 -15.46
CA VAL A 45 18.61 -14.93 -15.25
C VAL A 45 19.67 -14.20 -14.44
N SER A 46 20.01 -13.00 -14.91
CA SER A 46 20.75 -12.02 -14.12
C SER A 46 19.78 -10.95 -13.62
N VAL A 47 20.00 -10.47 -12.41
CA VAL A 47 19.26 -9.34 -11.85
C VAL A 47 20.24 -8.25 -11.43
N ILE A 48 19.82 -7.00 -11.56
CA ILE A 48 20.61 -5.85 -11.16
C ILE A 48 19.99 -5.20 -9.94
N GLY A 49 20.82 -4.83 -8.97
CA GLY A 49 20.40 -4.02 -7.83
C GLY A 49 21.56 -3.69 -6.88
N ASN A 50 21.25 -2.84 -5.91
CA ASN A 50 22.22 -2.37 -4.93
C ASN A 50 22.33 -3.31 -3.72
N VAL A 51 23.56 -3.62 -3.30
CA VAL A 51 23.83 -4.45 -2.12
C VAL A 51 23.61 -3.63 -0.85
N ARG A 52 22.70 -4.06 0.02
CA ARG A 52 22.39 -3.37 1.28
C ARG A 52 22.48 -4.28 2.49
N GLY A 53 22.88 -3.70 3.62
CA GLY A 53 22.86 -4.31 4.94
C GLY A 53 24.05 -5.22 5.23
N ALA A 54 24.31 -6.22 4.39
CA ALA A 54 25.48 -7.09 4.50
C ALA A 54 26.10 -7.36 3.13
N ASP A 55 27.36 -7.78 3.10
CA ASP A 55 28.08 -8.13 1.87
C ASP A 55 27.45 -9.36 1.19
N LEU A 56 27.52 -9.40 -0.15
CA LEU A 56 27.06 -10.50 -0.98
C LEU A 56 28.26 -11.29 -1.52
N LYS A 57 28.22 -12.63 -1.42
CA LYS A 57 29.30 -13.52 -1.87
C LYS A 57 28.83 -14.49 -2.95
N GLU A 58 29.72 -14.82 -3.88
CA GLU A 58 29.47 -15.88 -4.85
C GLU A 58 29.24 -17.21 -4.10
N GLY A 59 28.25 -17.98 -4.54
CA GLY A 59 27.83 -19.23 -3.92
C GLY A 59 26.95 -19.06 -2.68
N GLN A 60 26.66 -17.82 -2.25
CA GLN A 60 25.82 -17.56 -1.08
C GLN A 60 24.37 -17.99 -1.31
N GLU A 61 23.80 -18.65 -0.32
CA GLU A 61 22.39 -19.03 -0.30
C GLU A 61 21.51 -17.79 -0.08
N LEU A 62 20.45 -17.69 -0.88
CA LEU A 62 19.59 -16.52 -0.94
C LEU A 62 18.12 -16.93 -1.04
N TYR A 63 17.24 -16.00 -0.72
CA TYR A 63 15.81 -16.07 -0.96
C TYR A 63 15.42 -14.97 -1.95
N LEU A 64 14.72 -15.35 -3.01
CA LEU A 64 13.98 -14.44 -3.86
C LEU A 64 12.58 -14.25 -3.29
N LEU A 65 12.27 -13.02 -2.89
CA LEU A 65 11.06 -12.64 -2.20
C LEU A 65 10.22 -11.73 -3.09
N GLY A 66 8.96 -12.08 -3.30
CA GLY A 66 8.00 -11.26 -4.04
C GLY A 66 6.77 -10.92 -3.21
N ARG A 67 5.82 -10.24 -3.86
CA ARG A 67 4.51 -9.90 -3.25
C ARG A 67 3.72 -11.16 -2.85
N LYS A 68 2.74 -10.99 -1.97
CA LYS A 68 1.84 -12.07 -1.50
C LYS A 68 2.58 -13.28 -0.90
N GLY A 69 3.72 -13.04 -0.24
CA GLY A 69 4.50 -14.09 0.42
C GLY A 69 5.24 -15.04 -0.53
N LYS A 70 5.39 -14.69 -1.82
CA LYS A 70 6.26 -15.45 -2.73
C LYS A 70 7.66 -15.51 -2.15
N SER A 71 8.19 -16.72 -1.99
CA SER A 71 9.54 -16.97 -1.50
C SER A 71 10.10 -18.19 -2.22
N MET A 72 11.26 -18.02 -2.87
CA MET A 72 11.97 -19.11 -3.52
C MET A 72 13.43 -19.10 -3.10
N LYS A 73 13.96 -20.28 -2.75
CA LYS A 73 15.36 -20.44 -2.38
C LYS A 73 16.22 -20.50 -3.64
N THR A 74 17.37 -19.82 -3.63
CA THR A 74 18.32 -19.76 -4.75
C THR A 74 19.74 -19.54 -4.22
N ARG A 75 20.69 -19.33 -5.13
CA ARG A 75 22.10 -19.06 -4.85
C ARG A 75 22.64 -18.03 -5.84
N ALA A 76 23.54 -17.16 -5.40
CA ALA A 76 24.30 -16.30 -6.28
C ALA A 76 25.36 -17.12 -7.04
N LEU A 77 25.07 -17.56 -8.26
CA LEU A 77 26.02 -18.32 -9.08
C LEU A 77 27.21 -17.45 -9.51
N ARG A 78 26.95 -16.19 -9.78
CA ARG A 78 27.95 -15.24 -10.23
C ARG A 78 27.53 -13.84 -9.82
N ILE A 79 28.51 -13.03 -9.44
CA ILE A 79 28.33 -11.60 -9.17
C ILE A 79 29.25 -10.85 -10.12
N GLU A 80 28.74 -9.77 -10.68
CA GLU A 80 29.44 -8.93 -11.65
C GLU A 80 29.29 -7.45 -11.27
N ASP A 81 30.36 -6.67 -11.45
CA ASP A 81 30.29 -5.21 -11.30
C ASP A 81 29.53 -4.54 -12.46
N ALA A 82 29.45 -3.21 -12.41
CA ALA A 82 28.85 -2.39 -13.46
C ALA A 82 29.52 -2.52 -14.85
N LEU A 83 30.73 -3.08 -14.93
CA LEU A 83 31.44 -3.37 -16.17
C LEU A 83 31.31 -4.84 -16.58
N MET A 84 30.40 -5.58 -15.95
CA MET A 84 30.18 -7.02 -16.15
C MET A 84 31.41 -7.89 -15.83
N THR A 85 32.31 -7.38 -14.98
CA THR A 85 33.50 -8.13 -14.54
C THR A 85 33.12 -8.98 -13.33
N LYS A 86 33.42 -10.28 -13.41
CA LYS A 86 33.15 -11.22 -12.32
C LYS A 86 33.89 -10.82 -11.04
N MET A 87 33.18 -10.82 -9.92
CA MET A 87 33.72 -10.56 -8.59
C MET A 87 33.34 -11.67 -7.60
N PRO A 88 34.23 -12.02 -6.66
CA PRO A 88 33.96 -13.05 -5.65
C PRO A 88 33.03 -12.57 -4.54
N GLU A 89 32.98 -11.25 -4.31
CA GLU A 89 32.22 -10.60 -3.26
C GLU A 89 31.86 -9.18 -3.71
N ALA A 90 30.66 -8.74 -3.36
CA ALA A 90 30.18 -7.38 -3.50
C ALA A 90 29.92 -6.77 -2.11
N LYS A 91 30.41 -5.55 -1.91
CA LYS A 91 30.31 -4.80 -0.66
C LYS A 91 29.00 -4.02 -0.58
N VAL A 92 28.56 -3.74 0.65
CA VAL A 92 27.43 -2.84 0.89
C VAL A 92 27.63 -1.51 0.14
N GLY A 93 26.62 -1.11 -0.63
CA GLY A 93 26.61 0.09 -1.47
C GLY A 93 26.97 -0.14 -2.94
N GLU A 94 27.52 -1.31 -3.30
CA GLU A 94 27.84 -1.63 -4.69
C GLU A 94 26.58 -1.99 -5.48
N ASN A 95 26.51 -1.50 -6.72
CA ASN A 95 25.49 -1.89 -7.68
C ASN A 95 26.03 -3.05 -8.52
N VAL A 96 25.34 -4.20 -8.53
CA VAL A 96 25.86 -5.44 -9.08
C VAL A 96 24.83 -6.19 -9.92
N SER A 97 25.34 -6.97 -10.88
CA SER A 97 24.60 -8.01 -11.59
C SER A 97 24.78 -9.34 -10.85
N ILE A 98 23.67 -10.03 -10.56
CA ILE A 98 23.65 -11.29 -9.81
C ILE A 98 22.98 -12.36 -10.69
N VAL A 99 23.74 -13.37 -11.08
CA VAL A 99 23.21 -14.55 -11.77
C VAL A 99 22.65 -15.52 -10.73
N LEU A 100 21.37 -15.88 -10.86
CA LEU A 100 20.66 -16.71 -9.89
C LEU A 100 20.58 -18.17 -10.31
N GLU A 101 20.85 -19.07 -9.36
CA GLU A 101 20.75 -20.53 -9.58
C GLU A 101 19.30 -20.98 -9.75
N GLY A 102 19.03 -21.70 -10.84
CA GLY A 102 17.76 -22.40 -11.05
C GLY A 102 16.57 -21.49 -11.39
N MET A 103 16.82 -20.21 -11.67
CA MET A 103 15.78 -19.22 -11.96
C MET A 103 15.73 -18.86 -13.44
N ARG A 104 14.53 -18.63 -13.97
CA ARG A 104 14.28 -18.14 -15.33
C ARG A 104 13.70 -16.73 -15.29
N ALA A 105 13.72 -16.03 -16.42
CA ALA A 105 13.19 -14.67 -16.52
C ALA A 105 11.73 -14.51 -16.07
N GLY A 106 10.89 -15.55 -16.20
CA GLY A 106 9.50 -15.53 -15.72
C GLY A 106 9.35 -15.74 -14.20
N ASP A 107 10.37 -16.26 -13.53
CA ASP A 107 10.37 -16.52 -12.10
C ASP A 107 10.72 -15.27 -11.29
N VAL A 108 11.30 -14.26 -11.92
CA VAL A 108 11.83 -13.06 -11.27
C VAL A 108 11.17 -11.82 -11.84
N SER A 109 10.92 -10.82 -11.02
CA SER A 109 10.33 -9.56 -11.48
C SER A 109 11.06 -8.37 -10.90
N LYS A 110 11.00 -7.24 -11.62
CA LYS A 110 11.40 -5.95 -11.05
C LYS A 110 10.66 -5.73 -9.73
N TYR A 111 11.38 -5.23 -8.73
CA TYR A 111 10.94 -5.04 -7.34
C TYR A 111 10.69 -6.31 -6.51
N ASP A 112 11.02 -7.49 -7.02
CA ASP A 112 11.31 -8.61 -6.12
C ASP A 112 12.60 -8.28 -5.32
N VAL A 113 12.78 -8.94 -4.19
CA VAL A 113 13.87 -8.69 -3.24
C VAL A 113 14.70 -9.95 -3.09
N ILE A 114 16.01 -9.83 -3.23
CA ILE A 114 16.95 -10.87 -2.80
C ILE A 114 17.32 -10.62 -1.34
N SER A 115 17.35 -11.66 -0.54
CA SER A 115 17.73 -11.57 0.87
C SER A 115 18.43 -12.83 1.38
N THR A 116 19.31 -12.72 2.37
CA THR A 116 19.87 -13.89 3.08
C THR A 116 18.90 -14.51 4.07
N VAL A 117 17.84 -13.79 4.42
CA VAL A 117 16.77 -14.25 5.32
C VAL A 117 15.45 -14.30 4.56
N ASN A 118 14.65 -15.33 4.83
CA ASN A 118 13.28 -15.41 4.35
C ASN A 118 12.37 -14.53 5.23
N TYR A 119 11.08 -14.43 4.89
CA TYR A 119 10.06 -14.00 5.84
C TYR A 119 10.11 -14.92 7.06
N VAL A 120 10.43 -14.36 8.23
CA VAL A 120 10.41 -15.12 9.49
C VAL A 120 9.18 -14.67 10.29
N THR A 121 8.20 -15.56 10.39
CA THR A 121 7.13 -15.49 11.39
C THR A 121 7.21 -16.79 12.19
N ALA A 122 7.97 -16.79 13.29
CA ALA A 122 8.16 -18.00 14.09
C ALA A 122 6.82 -18.50 14.67
N GLU A 123 6.55 -19.81 14.57
CA GLU A 123 5.29 -20.40 15.07
C GLU A 123 5.14 -20.31 16.60
N LYS A 124 6.26 -20.31 17.33
CA LYS A 124 6.26 -20.37 18.81
C LYS A 124 6.43 -19.01 19.48
N GLU A 125 7.22 -18.12 18.90
CA GLU A 125 7.50 -16.77 19.44
C GLU A 125 7.64 -15.75 18.30
N PRO A 126 6.55 -15.47 17.55
CA PRO A 126 6.59 -14.72 16.30
C PRO A 126 7.25 -13.35 16.45
N ALA A 127 7.13 -12.70 17.62
CA ALA A 127 7.72 -11.39 17.85
C ALA A 127 9.24 -11.39 18.16
N LYS A 128 9.85 -12.53 18.52
CA LYS A 128 11.28 -12.58 18.86
C LYS A 128 12.18 -12.76 17.64
N GLU A 129 11.69 -13.43 16.61
CA GLU A 129 12.44 -13.76 15.38
C GLU A 129 11.87 -13.03 14.15
N PHE A 130 10.95 -12.09 14.34
CA PHE A 130 10.30 -11.41 13.23
C PHE A 130 11.31 -10.64 12.36
N VAL A 131 11.24 -10.89 11.05
CA VAL A 131 11.95 -10.11 10.03
C VAL A 131 11.06 -9.97 8.80
N ASN A 132 10.93 -8.73 8.31
CA ASN A 132 10.31 -8.37 7.05
C ASN A 132 11.39 -7.86 6.07
N PRO A 133 12.17 -8.77 5.45
CA PRO A 133 13.26 -8.37 4.55
C PRO A 133 12.75 -7.66 3.29
N PHE A 134 11.53 -7.95 2.83
CA PHE A 134 10.94 -7.31 1.66
C PHE A 134 10.71 -5.82 1.92
N LEU A 135 9.98 -5.47 2.98
CA LEU A 135 9.76 -4.06 3.32
C LEU A 135 11.07 -3.35 3.64
N THR A 136 11.98 -4.03 4.33
CA THR A 136 13.31 -3.49 4.66
C THR A 136 14.07 -3.06 3.41
N ALA A 137 14.09 -3.92 2.38
CA ALA A 137 14.79 -3.61 1.12
C ALA A 137 14.20 -2.37 0.44
N PHE A 138 12.88 -2.25 0.39
CA PHE A 138 12.25 -1.03 -0.10
C PHE A 138 12.67 0.17 0.75
N LEU A 139 12.46 0.16 2.06
CA LEU A 139 12.77 1.33 2.90
C LEU A 139 14.20 1.83 2.75
N ARG A 140 15.18 0.91 2.64
CA ARG A 140 16.59 1.25 2.40
C ARG A 140 16.82 2.00 1.08
N GLU A 141 16.15 1.59 -0.01
CA GLU A 141 16.24 2.32 -1.28
C GLU A 141 15.49 3.66 -1.25
N SER A 142 14.38 3.76 -0.49
CA SER A 142 13.59 5.01 -0.41
C SER A 142 14.39 6.19 0.14
N GLN A 143 15.35 5.94 1.04
CA GLN A 143 16.20 6.98 1.61
C GLN A 143 17.16 7.57 0.59
N LYS A 144 17.67 6.77 -0.35
CA LYS A 144 18.55 7.27 -1.41
C LYS A 144 17.81 8.25 -2.32
N SER A 145 16.57 7.94 -2.69
CA SER A 145 15.74 8.82 -3.52
C SER A 145 15.40 10.16 -2.84
N GLN A 146 15.37 10.23 -1.51
CA GLN A 146 15.17 11.48 -0.77
C GLN A 146 16.43 12.36 -0.71
N ILE A 147 17.62 11.78 -0.86
CA ILE A 147 18.90 12.49 -0.84
C ILE A 147 19.24 13.05 -2.24
N GLU A 148 18.75 12.43 -3.31
CA GLU A 148 19.15 12.74 -4.70
C GLU A 148 18.28 13.79 -5.43
N GLY A 149 17.30 14.46 -4.80
CA GLY A 149 16.61 15.56 -5.49
C GLY A 149 15.59 16.41 -4.72
N GLU A 150 15.87 17.71 -4.59
CA GLU A 150 14.87 18.75 -4.32
C GLU A 150 14.06 19.14 -5.58
N ASP A 151 14.49 18.76 -6.80
CA ASP A 151 13.89 19.24 -8.07
C ASP A 151 13.45 18.15 -9.08
N GLY A 152 13.39 16.85 -8.73
CA GLY A 152 13.24 15.78 -9.73
C GLY A 152 12.42 14.55 -9.32
N VAL A 153 11.08 14.66 -9.27
CA VAL A 153 10.22 13.46 -9.17
C VAL A 153 10.16 12.76 -10.53
N THR A 154 10.98 11.72 -10.73
CA THR A 154 10.93 10.87 -11.92
C THR A 154 9.69 9.95 -11.91
N LEU A 155 9.30 9.42 -13.08
CA LEU A 155 8.22 8.43 -13.19
C LEU A 155 8.54 7.13 -12.44
N GLU A 156 9.81 6.72 -12.45
CA GLU A 156 10.29 5.53 -11.75
C GLU A 156 10.16 5.69 -10.23
N ASN A 157 10.51 6.86 -9.69
CA ASN A 157 10.31 7.16 -8.27
C ASN A 157 8.83 7.07 -7.87
N ARG A 158 7.89 7.45 -8.76
CA ARG A 158 6.45 7.32 -8.50
C ARG A 158 5.99 5.88 -8.48
N GLU A 159 6.42 5.05 -9.43
CA GLU A 159 6.05 3.64 -9.48
C GLU A 159 6.59 2.90 -8.25
N TYR A 160 7.86 3.13 -7.92
CA TYR A 160 8.51 2.59 -6.75
C TYR A 160 7.78 2.96 -5.46
N MET A 161 7.48 4.25 -5.26
CA MET A 161 6.73 4.72 -4.08
C MET A 161 5.31 4.15 -4.03
N SER A 162 4.63 4.01 -5.17
CA SER A 162 3.31 3.36 -5.24
C SER A 162 3.41 1.92 -4.74
N ARG A 163 4.43 1.16 -5.17
CA ARG A 163 4.62 -0.24 -4.78
C ARG A 163 4.93 -0.40 -3.29
N LEU A 164 5.81 0.44 -2.74
CA LEU A 164 6.10 0.46 -1.30
C LEU A 164 4.81 0.65 -0.51
N VAL A 165 4.04 1.67 -0.88
CA VAL A 165 2.83 2.07 -0.19
C VAL A 165 1.70 1.03 -0.34
N GLU A 166 1.57 0.40 -1.51
CA GLU A 166 0.65 -0.71 -1.73
C GLU A 166 1.05 -1.94 -0.89
N TYR A 167 2.34 -2.27 -0.82
CA TYR A 167 2.81 -3.38 0.02
C TYR A 167 2.49 -3.12 1.50
N ILE A 168 2.71 -1.89 1.99
CA ILE A 168 2.34 -1.46 3.34
C ILE A 168 0.85 -1.72 3.62
N ALA A 169 -0.02 -1.42 2.66
CA ALA A 169 -1.47 -1.54 2.84
C ALA A 169 -1.99 -2.99 2.74
N GLU A 170 -1.35 -3.84 1.95
CA GLU A 170 -1.85 -5.17 1.58
C GLU A 170 -1.17 -6.31 2.34
N ASP A 171 0.16 -6.30 2.39
CA ASP A 171 0.97 -7.48 2.71
C ASP A 171 1.85 -7.27 3.96
N ALA A 172 2.11 -6.01 4.35
CA ALA A 172 3.08 -5.71 5.39
C ALA A 172 2.61 -6.15 6.78
N MET A 173 3.52 -6.83 7.47
CA MET A 173 3.49 -7.04 8.91
C MET A 173 4.58 -6.19 9.54
N PHE A 174 4.32 -5.72 10.76
CA PHE A 174 5.21 -4.88 11.55
C PHE A 174 5.36 -5.42 12.95
N LEU A 175 6.53 -5.24 13.56
CA LEU A 175 6.65 -5.23 15.01
C LEU A 175 6.25 -3.85 15.55
N SER A 176 5.48 -3.84 16.63
CA SER A 176 5.22 -2.63 17.39
C SER A 176 5.26 -2.92 18.89
N PRO A 177 5.89 -2.04 19.68
CA PRO A 177 6.03 -2.28 21.09
C PRO A 177 4.80 -1.70 21.82
N CYS A 178 4.04 -2.58 22.46
CA CYS A 178 2.80 -2.27 23.15
C CYS A 178 3.03 -2.25 24.66
N MET A 179 2.32 -1.38 25.37
CA MET A 179 2.29 -1.38 26.83
C MET A 179 1.55 -2.64 27.30
N GLN A 180 1.95 -3.18 28.46
CA GLN A 180 1.22 -4.29 29.07
C GLN A 180 -0.26 -3.89 29.29
N PRO A 181 -1.21 -4.80 29.04
CA PRO A 181 -2.61 -4.52 29.30
C PRO A 181 -2.79 -4.20 30.78
N GLU A 182 -3.40 -3.06 31.09
CA GLU A 182 -3.82 -2.74 32.46
C GLU A 182 -4.79 -3.82 32.96
N GLN A 183 -4.81 -4.10 34.27
CA GLN A 183 -5.64 -5.16 34.88
C GLN A 183 -7.17 -4.99 34.61
N ASN A 184 -7.60 -3.82 34.11
CA ASN A 184 -8.99 -3.50 33.75
C ASN A 184 -9.17 -3.11 32.25
N ALA A 185 -8.22 -3.45 31.38
CA ALA A 185 -8.31 -3.16 29.95
C ALA A 185 -9.50 -3.87 29.31
N LYS A 186 -10.25 -3.18 28.44
CA LYS A 186 -11.33 -3.81 27.67
C LYS A 186 -10.73 -4.92 26.78
N PRO A 187 -11.39 -6.07 26.62
CA PRO A 187 -10.95 -7.09 25.67
C PRO A 187 -10.74 -6.45 24.28
N GLY A 188 -9.51 -6.50 23.76
CA GLY A 188 -9.15 -5.93 22.44
C GLY A 188 -8.59 -4.50 22.46
N SER A 189 -8.46 -3.82 23.61
CA SER A 189 -7.76 -2.53 23.67
C SER A 189 -6.25 -2.73 23.71
N ILE A 190 -5.54 -2.29 22.66
CA ILE A 190 -4.07 -2.28 22.59
C ILE A 190 -3.59 -0.91 23.05
N SER A 191 -2.85 -0.86 24.16
CA SER A 191 -2.12 0.35 24.53
C SER A 191 -0.77 0.35 23.83
N VAL A 192 -0.56 1.32 22.94
CA VAL A 192 0.65 1.42 22.13
C VAL A 192 1.56 2.49 22.69
N ALA A 193 2.86 2.29 22.52
CA ALA A 193 3.80 3.30 22.91
C ALA A 193 4.22 4.16 21.74
N LEU A 194 4.23 5.47 21.97
CA LEU A 194 4.38 6.47 20.91
C LEU A 194 5.77 7.11 20.95
N LEU A 195 6.28 7.46 19.77
CA LEU A 195 7.44 8.32 19.63
C LEU A 195 7.01 9.76 19.38
N LYS A 196 7.68 10.69 20.06
CA LYS A 196 7.51 12.12 19.80
C LYS A 196 8.45 12.52 18.68
N GLY A 197 7.88 13.01 17.58
CA GLY A 197 8.60 13.63 16.49
C GLY A 197 8.91 15.11 16.79
N LYS A 198 9.53 15.78 15.80
CA LYS A 198 9.70 17.23 15.80
C LYS A 198 8.33 17.92 15.88
N GLU A 199 8.30 19.13 16.43
CA GLU A 199 7.06 19.94 16.59
C GLU A 199 6.00 19.32 17.53
N GLY A 200 6.35 18.33 18.35
CA GLY A 200 5.43 17.72 19.31
C GLY A 200 4.46 16.69 18.72
N LYS A 201 4.58 16.37 17.42
CA LYS A 201 3.81 15.32 16.76
C LYS A 201 4.07 13.94 17.39
N SER A 202 3.07 13.09 17.40
CA SER A 202 3.13 11.76 18.02
C SER A 202 2.92 10.70 16.95
N TYR A 203 3.86 9.77 16.84
CA TYR A 203 3.83 8.70 15.84
C TYR A 203 3.80 7.33 16.51
N LEU A 204 3.07 6.40 15.90
CA LEU A 204 3.18 4.97 16.23
C LEU A 204 4.47 4.42 15.58
N PRO A 205 5.46 3.96 16.37
CA PRO A 205 6.64 3.32 15.84
C PRO A 205 6.33 1.88 15.40
N LEU A 206 6.74 1.57 14.18
CA LEU A 206 6.66 0.26 13.56
C LEU A 206 8.05 -0.18 13.10
N PHE A 207 8.33 -1.47 13.19
CA PHE A 207 9.65 -2.02 12.89
C PHE A 207 9.54 -3.20 11.94
N THR A 208 10.43 -3.27 10.95
CA THR A 208 10.52 -4.40 10.02
C THR A 208 11.14 -5.62 10.65
N ASP A 209 11.92 -5.44 11.73
CA ASP A 209 12.61 -6.51 12.41
C ASP A 209 12.97 -6.07 13.84
N ARG A 210 13.52 -7.01 14.60
CA ARG A 210 13.87 -6.78 16.00
C ARG A 210 15.11 -5.90 16.18
N TYR A 211 16.07 -5.95 15.26
CA TYR A 211 17.27 -5.13 15.35
C TYR A 211 16.91 -3.64 15.29
N GLU A 212 16.01 -3.27 14.39
CA GLU A 212 15.45 -1.91 14.28
C GLU A 212 14.80 -1.40 15.56
N LEU A 213 14.11 -2.30 16.27
CA LEU A 213 13.52 -1.99 17.56
C LEU A 213 14.59 -1.78 18.63
N GLU A 214 15.61 -2.64 18.67
CA GLU A 214 16.68 -2.63 19.67
C GLU A 214 17.58 -1.40 19.55
N ILE A 215 17.86 -0.92 18.34
CA ILE A 215 18.63 0.31 18.11
C ILE A 215 17.81 1.59 18.32
N THR A 216 16.49 1.48 18.53
CA THR A 216 15.62 2.64 18.73
C THR A 216 15.43 2.95 20.21
N GLU A 217 16.02 4.06 20.65
CA GLU A 217 15.90 4.57 22.02
C GLU A 217 14.55 5.25 22.29
N GLY A 218 14.26 5.56 23.56
CA GLY A 218 13.06 6.30 23.97
C GLY A 218 11.78 5.45 24.02
N LEU A 219 11.92 4.14 23.93
CA LEU A 219 10.82 3.18 24.06
C LEU A 219 10.85 2.56 25.47
N ALA A 220 9.80 2.78 26.27
CA ALA A 220 9.58 2.10 27.56
C ALA A 220 9.57 0.55 27.46
N GLU A 221 9.66 -0.15 28.59
CA GLU A 221 9.51 -1.62 28.65
C GLU A 221 8.13 -2.07 28.14
N LYS A 222 8.11 -2.99 27.16
CA LYS A 222 6.93 -3.27 26.34
C LYS A 222 6.81 -4.75 25.97
N THR A 223 5.56 -5.19 25.79
CA THR A 223 5.24 -6.44 25.11
C THR A 223 5.26 -6.20 23.61
N LEU A 224 5.97 -7.04 22.86
CA LEU A 224 6.01 -6.91 21.40
C LEU A 224 4.76 -7.53 20.77
N GLN A 225 4.16 -6.82 19.81
CA GLN A 225 3.07 -7.34 19.00
C GLN A 225 3.38 -7.21 17.51
N GLN A 226 2.88 -8.17 16.75
CA GLN A 226 2.81 -8.05 15.30
C GLN A 226 1.51 -7.36 14.88
N LEU A 227 1.65 -6.31 14.08
CA LEU A 227 0.54 -5.52 13.56
C LEU A 227 0.53 -5.59 12.04
N ASP A 228 -0.61 -5.94 11.48
CA ASP A 228 -0.93 -5.75 10.07
C ASP A 228 -1.51 -4.36 9.83
N PHE A 229 -1.71 -4.00 8.57
CA PHE A 229 -2.27 -2.70 8.21
C PHE A 229 -3.66 -2.42 8.85
N PRO A 230 -4.63 -3.35 8.86
CA PRO A 230 -5.90 -3.13 9.56
C PRO A 230 -5.76 -2.81 11.06
N ARG A 231 -4.88 -3.51 11.78
CA ARG A 231 -4.62 -3.22 13.20
C ARG A 231 -3.96 -1.86 13.38
N VAL A 232 -3.00 -1.51 12.53
CA VAL A 232 -2.38 -0.17 12.51
C VAL A 232 -3.44 0.91 12.32
N MET A 233 -4.34 0.74 11.34
CA MET A 233 -5.42 1.71 11.09
C MET A 233 -6.38 1.84 12.27
N ASN A 234 -6.68 0.75 12.97
CA ASN A 234 -7.52 0.79 14.16
C ASN A 234 -6.88 1.65 15.27
N ILE A 235 -5.56 1.49 15.49
CA ILE A 235 -4.81 2.31 16.46
C ILE A 235 -4.81 3.78 16.04
N VAL A 236 -4.52 4.09 14.77
CA VAL A 236 -4.47 5.47 14.24
C VAL A 236 -5.82 6.19 14.33
N LYS A 237 -6.93 5.45 14.26
CA LYS A 237 -8.28 6.02 14.41
C LYS A 237 -8.65 6.30 15.87
N GLN A 238 -8.18 5.48 16.80
CA GLN A 238 -8.56 5.56 18.21
C GLN A 238 -7.62 6.43 19.05
N ALA A 239 -6.34 6.50 18.69
CA ALA A 239 -5.33 7.23 19.45
C ALA A 239 -5.11 8.67 18.91
N PRO A 240 -4.75 9.64 19.77
CA PRO A 240 -4.40 10.99 19.35
C PRO A 240 -2.97 11.03 18.75
N ILE A 241 -2.81 10.43 17.57
CA ILE A 241 -1.53 10.33 16.84
C ILE A 241 -1.61 10.94 15.45
N ASP A 242 -0.47 11.45 14.98
CA ASP A 242 -0.32 12.17 13.71
C ASP A 242 -0.02 11.22 12.53
N GLY A 243 0.35 9.97 12.81
CA GLY A 243 0.65 8.95 11.81
C GLY A 243 1.48 7.80 12.37
N ILE A 244 2.16 7.11 11.46
CA ILE A 244 3.12 6.05 11.78
C ILE A 244 4.52 6.46 11.33
N ILE A 245 5.53 5.88 11.99
CA ILE A 245 6.92 5.95 11.57
C ILE A 245 7.48 4.52 11.53
N ILE A 246 7.98 4.12 10.37
CA ILE A 246 8.60 2.80 10.16
C ILE A 246 10.12 2.95 10.25
N ASN A 247 10.79 2.05 10.98
CA ASN A 247 12.24 2.01 11.21
C ASN A 247 12.84 3.38 11.55
N PRO A 248 12.45 4.00 12.67
CA PRO A 248 12.74 5.41 12.98
C PRO A 248 14.22 5.81 12.94
N LYS A 249 15.13 4.88 13.24
CA LYS A 249 16.56 5.18 13.42
C LYS A 249 17.37 5.10 12.14
N SER A 250 17.11 4.09 11.31
CA SER A 250 17.95 3.72 10.17
C SER A 250 17.35 4.19 8.84
N ALA A 251 16.16 3.70 8.49
CA ALA A 251 15.42 3.86 7.24
C ALA A 251 14.08 4.58 7.47
N GLY A 252 14.11 5.62 8.32
CA GLY A 252 12.92 6.29 8.85
C GLY A 252 11.93 6.73 7.78
N PHE A 253 10.75 6.12 7.78
CA PHE A 253 9.69 6.40 6.81
C PHE A 253 8.38 6.78 7.50
N VAL A 254 7.94 8.00 7.27
CA VAL A 254 6.77 8.59 7.93
C VAL A 254 5.55 8.56 7.02
N LEU A 255 4.45 7.97 7.50
CA LEU A 255 3.15 8.07 6.87
C LEU A 255 2.20 8.84 7.80
N THR A 256 1.76 10.01 7.33
CA THR A 256 0.79 10.82 8.08
C THR A 256 -0.58 10.15 8.11
N LYS A 257 -1.40 10.49 9.11
CA LYS A 257 -2.78 10.04 9.22
C LYS A 257 -3.58 10.25 7.94
N LYS A 258 -3.43 11.39 7.28
CA LYS A 258 -4.09 11.70 6.00
C LYS A 258 -3.70 10.72 4.89
N ILE A 259 -2.41 10.37 4.79
CA ILE A 259 -1.95 9.39 3.80
C ILE A 259 -2.53 8.03 4.13
N LEU A 260 -2.44 7.60 5.38
CA LEU A 260 -2.99 6.31 5.85
C LEU A 260 -4.50 6.17 5.56
N GLU A 261 -5.28 7.21 5.81
CA GLU A 261 -6.72 7.25 5.47
C GLU A 261 -6.96 7.13 3.96
N SER A 262 -6.14 7.80 3.14
CA SER A 262 -6.20 7.67 1.68
C SER A 262 -5.86 6.25 1.21
N LEU A 263 -4.90 5.59 1.85
CA LEU A 263 -4.53 4.21 1.54
C LEU A 263 -5.61 3.22 1.94
N GLU A 264 -6.19 3.39 3.12
CA GLU A 264 -7.30 2.58 3.57
C GLU A 264 -8.50 2.74 2.64
N PHE A 265 -8.81 3.96 2.21
CA PHE A 265 -9.86 4.20 1.21
C PHE A 265 -9.55 3.54 -0.13
N HIS A 266 -8.32 3.68 -0.62
CA HIS A 266 -7.90 3.06 -1.89
C HIS A 266 -7.97 1.53 -1.84
N LYS A 267 -7.51 0.93 -0.72
CA LYS A 267 -7.62 -0.50 -0.46
C LYS A 267 -9.07 -0.97 -0.47
N ARG A 268 -9.96 -0.30 0.26
CA ARG A 268 -11.40 -0.64 0.26
C ARG A 268 -12.00 -0.58 -1.14
N LYS A 269 -11.59 0.39 -1.96
CA LYS A 269 -12.00 0.49 -3.36
C LYS A 269 -11.49 -0.68 -4.21
N ILE A 270 -10.23 -1.08 -4.07
CA ILE A 270 -9.68 -2.27 -4.75
C ILE A 270 -10.41 -3.54 -4.32
N ASP A 271 -10.54 -3.78 -3.00
CA ASP A 271 -11.19 -4.97 -2.44
C ASP A 271 -12.67 -5.07 -2.84
N SER A 272 -13.33 -3.91 -2.99
CA SER A 272 -14.71 -3.83 -3.47
C SER A 272 -14.89 -4.09 -4.97
N HIS A 273 -13.79 -4.28 -5.73
CA HIS A 273 -13.78 -4.38 -7.19
C HIS A 273 -14.40 -3.16 -7.90
N ILE A 274 -14.55 -2.03 -7.19
CA ILE A 274 -15.06 -0.78 -7.75
C ILE A 274 -13.93 -0.10 -8.50
N ARG A 275 -14.09 0.02 -9.82
CA ARG A 275 -13.25 0.88 -10.65
C ARG A 275 -13.99 2.18 -10.90
N GLU A 276 -13.36 3.31 -10.56
CA GLU A 276 -13.86 4.59 -11.05
C GLU A 276 -13.55 4.68 -12.54
N GLN A 277 -14.60 4.61 -13.36
CA GLN A 277 -14.48 4.87 -14.78
C GLN A 277 -14.71 6.37 -15.02
N LYS A 278 -13.68 7.07 -15.51
CA LYS A 278 -13.88 8.38 -16.13
C LYS A 278 -14.39 8.13 -17.55
N LEU A 279 -15.64 8.50 -17.80
CA LEU A 279 -16.20 8.46 -19.14
C LEU A 279 -15.53 9.55 -20.00
N ASP A 280 -15.16 9.18 -21.23
CA ASP A 280 -14.63 10.12 -22.21
C ASP A 280 -15.76 11.09 -22.62
N THR A 281 -15.63 12.35 -22.22
CA THR A 281 -16.62 13.40 -22.50
C THR A 281 -16.72 13.74 -23.99
N SER A 282 -15.80 13.26 -24.83
CA SER A 282 -15.85 13.44 -26.28
C SER A 282 -16.70 12.38 -26.99
N GLN A 283 -17.18 11.36 -26.28
CA GLN A 283 -18.03 10.31 -26.84
C GLN A 283 -19.50 10.48 -26.43
N PRO A 284 -20.44 10.40 -27.37
CA PRO A 284 -21.86 10.37 -27.03
C PRO A 284 -22.20 9.04 -26.34
N ILE A 285 -22.78 9.12 -25.15
CA ILE A 285 -23.34 7.98 -24.43
C ILE A 285 -24.86 8.12 -24.46
N MET A 286 -25.56 7.04 -24.79
CA MET A 286 -27.02 7.01 -24.79
C MET A 286 -27.52 6.27 -23.56
N ILE A 287 -28.55 6.82 -22.93
CA ILE A 287 -29.27 6.17 -21.82
C ILE A 287 -30.58 5.62 -22.38
N ALA A 288 -30.77 4.31 -22.28
CA ALA A 288 -31.99 3.63 -22.69
C ALA A 288 -32.71 3.03 -21.49
N ILE A 289 -34.03 3.16 -21.45
CA ILE A 289 -34.87 2.46 -20.47
C ILE A 289 -35.14 1.06 -21.04
N PRO A 290 -34.92 -0.03 -20.27
CA PRO A 290 -35.29 -1.36 -20.73
C PRO A 290 -36.81 -1.42 -20.98
N THR A 291 -37.22 -2.18 -22.00
CA THR A 291 -38.62 -2.61 -22.13
C THR A 291 -38.92 -3.69 -21.10
N ASP A 292 -40.20 -3.98 -20.85
CA ASP A 292 -40.62 -5.03 -19.92
C ASP A 292 -40.00 -6.39 -20.27
N GLU A 293 -39.86 -6.69 -21.57
CA GLU A 293 -39.24 -7.92 -22.09
C GLU A 293 -37.72 -8.00 -21.86
N ASN A 294 -37.03 -6.86 -21.71
CA ASN A 294 -35.58 -6.78 -21.57
C ASN A 294 -35.14 -6.28 -20.19
N THR A 295 -36.05 -6.31 -19.21
CA THR A 295 -35.77 -5.92 -17.83
C THR A 295 -35.08 -7.08 -17.11
N PRO A 296 -33.90 -6.88 -16.50
CA PRO A 296 -33.16 -7.95 -15.83
C PRO A 296 -33.79 -8.25 -14.46
N ASN A 297 -34.90 -8.99 -14.48
CA ASN A 297 -35.74 -9.24 -13.31
C ASN A 297 -35.00 -9.97 -12.17
N GLU A 298 -34.11 -10.90 -12.49
CA GLU A 298 -33.32 -11.62 -11.48
C GLU A 298 -32.34 -10.69 -10.75
N LEU A 299 -31.59 -9.88 -11.50
CA LEU A 299 -30.73 -8.82 -10.95
C LEU A 299 -31.54 -7.88 -10.05
N PHE A 300 -32.70 -7.43 -10.52
CA PHE A 300 -33.56 -6.51 -9.76
C PHE A 300 -34.06 -7.14 -8.46
N ASN A 301 -34.48 -8.40 -8.48
CA ASN A 301 -34.95 -9.08 -7.28
C ASN A 301 -33.84 -9.22 -6.25
N ALA A 302 -32.66 -9.68 -6.67
CA ALA A 302 -31.49 -9.80 -5.79
C ALA A 302 -31.09 -8.46 -5.18
N LEU A 303 -31.06 -7.40 -5.99
CA LEU A 303 -30.76 -6.06 -5.53
C LEU A 303 -31.83 -5.51 -4.59
N LYS A 304 -33.12 -5.67 -4.90
CA LYS A 304 -34.21 -5.23 -4.00
C LYS A 304 -34.11 -5.93 -2.65
N ASP A 305 -33.83 -7.23 -2.62
CA ASP A 305 -33.72 -7.98 -1.37
C ASP A 305 -32.51 -7.55 -0.53
N HIS A 306 -31.39 -7.22 -1.17
CA HIS A 306 -30.26 -6.59 -0.50
C HIS A 306 -30.61 -5.18 0.03
N MET A 307 -31.18 -4.33 -0.83
CA MET A 307 -31.48 -2.92 -0.51
C MET A 307 -32.49 -2.79 0.63
N LYS A 308 -33.45 -3.72 0.77
CA LYS A 308 -34.42 -3.75 1.89
C LYS A 308 -33.74 -3.77 3.26
N ASN A 309 -32.58 -4.40 3.36
CA ASN A 309 -31.82 -4.53 4.60
C ASN A 309 -30.73 -3.45 4.75
N GLU A 310 -30.62 -2.54 3.79
CA GLU A 310 -29.62 -1.48 3.78
C GLU A 310 -30.27 -0.13 4.05
N SER A 311 -30.25 0.28 5.32
CA SER A 311 -30.89 1.53 5.79
C SER A 311 -30.37 2.79 5.10
N ARG A 312 -29.16 2.76 4.53
CA ARG A 312 -28.56 3.91 3.85
C ARG A 312 -29.13 4.16 2.44
N ILE A 313 -29.85 3.21 1.84
CA ILE A 313 -30.41 3.34 0.48
C ILE A 313 -31.87 3.77 0.57
N LEU A 314 -32.20 4.89 -0.08
CA LEU A 314 -33.56 5.43 -0.14
C LEU A 314 -34.28 4.97 -1.41
N ARG A 315 -33.61 5.10 -2.57
CA ARG A 315 -34.17 4.80 -3.89
C ARG A 315 -33.09 4.29 -4.82
N ALA A 316 -33.47 3.49 -5.81
CA ALA A 316 -32.58 3.13 -6.89
C ALA A 316 -33.32 3.13 -8.24
N TRP A 317 -32.65 3.73 -9.24
CA TRP A 317 -33.11 3.78 -10.63
C TRP A 317 -32.17 2.99 -11.52
N TYR A 318 -32.71 2.46 -12.60
CA TYR A 318 -31.98 1.68 -13.58
C TYR A 318 -32.13 2.24 -14.99
N ALA A 319 -31.05 2.13 -15.76
CA ALA A 319 -31.06 2.26 -17.21
C ALA A 319 -29.95 1.41 -17.84
N LEU A 320 -29.98 1.30 -19.17
CA LEU A 320 -28.90 0.77 -19.97
C LEU A 320 -28.07 1.93 -20.53
N MET A 321 -26.75 1.86 -20.33
CA MET A 321 -25.80 2.70 -21.06
C MET A 321 -25.44 2.02 -22.38
N ILE A 322 -25.56 2.76 -23.47
CA ILE A 322 -25.17 2.32 -24.81
C ILE A 322 -24.02 3.21 -25.27
N PHE A 323 -22.94 2.57 -25.72
CA PHE A 323 -21.74 3.20 -26.27
C PHE A 323 -21.73 2.99 -27.79
N PRO A 324 -22.32 3.90 -28.59
CA PRO A 324 -22.62 3.63 -30.00
C PRO A 324 -21.38 3.39 -30.87
N LYS A 325 -20.24 3.96 -30.47
CA LYS A 325 -18.96 3.81 -31.18
C LYS A 325 -18.27 2.47 -30.93
N GLU A 326 -18.56 1.83 -29.80
CA GLU A 326 -17.91 0.59 -29.36
C GLU A 326 -18.79 -0.65 -29.53
N ASP A 327 -20.05 -0.48 -29.94
CA ASP A 327 -21.09 -1.52 -29.94
C ASP A 327 -21.18 -2.26 -28.59
N LYS A 328 -20.99 -1.51 -27.49
CA LYS A 328 -21.03 -2.02 -26.12
C LYS A 328 -22.20 -1.45 -25.33
N ARG A 329 -22.61 -2.22 -24.34
CA ARG A 329 -23.67 -1.85 -23.40
C ARG A 329 -23.20 -2.12 -21.98
N ALA A 330 -23.76 -1.38 -21.03
CA ALA A 330 -23.55 -1.61 -19.60
C ALA A 330 -24.83 -1.32 -18.83
N HIS A 331 -25.02 -2.00 -17.70
CA HIS A 331 -26.04 -1.66 -16.73
C HIS A 331 -25.66 -0.35 -16.03
N LEU A 332 -26.63 0.51 -15.76
CA LEU A 332 -26.45 1.70 -14.94
C LEU A 332 -27.48 1.71 -13.82
N ILE A 333 -26.98 1.79 -12.59
CA ILE A 333 -27.80 1.99 -11.41
C ILE A 333 -27.46 3.34 -10.78
N VAL A 334 -28.48 4.18 -10.61
CA VAL A 334 -28.36 5.41 -9.82
C VAL A 334 -28.97 5.17 -8.45
N ILE A 335 -28.24 5.50 -7.39
CA ILE A 335 -28.61 5.20 -6.01
C ILE A 335 -28.78 6.51 -5.24
N ASP A 336 -29.98 6.73 -4.70
CA ASP A 336 -30.22 7.75 -3.68
C ASP A 336 -29.84 7.16 -2.32
N THR A 337 -28.83 7.76 -1.69
CA THR A 337 -28.25 7.25 -0.45
C THR A 337 -27.90 8.37 0.50
N LEU A 338 -27.98 8.07 1.80
CA LEU A 338 -27.57 8.96 2.88
C LEU A 338 -26.05 9.16 2.92
N GLU A 339 -25.27 8.18 2.46
CA GLU A 339 -23.81 8.22 2.50
C GLU A 339 -23.19 7.53 1.27
N GLU A 340 -22.27 8.20 0.59
CA GLU A 340 -21.54 7.65 -0.56
C GLU A 340 -20.26 6.93 -0.12
N THR A 341 -20.36 5.64 0.22
CA THR A 341 -19.19 4.86 0.68
C THR A 341 -18.84 3.69 -0.24
N PRO A 342 -17.55 3.36 -0.47
CA PRO A 342 -17.15 2.22 -1.30
C PRO A 342 -17.75 0.88 -0.85
N GLU A 343 -18.01 0.70 0.45
CA GLU A 343 -18.60 -0.51 1.01
C GLU A 343 -20.04 -0.68 0.56
N LEU A 344 -20.80 0.42 0.49
CA LEU A 344 -22.18 0.42 0.00
C LEU A 344 -22.24 -0.04 -1.46
N PHE A 345 -21.49 0.64 -2.33
CA PHE A 345 -21.44 0.30 -3.75
C PHE A 345 -20.83 -1.10 -3.98
N GLY A 346 -19.87 -1.51 -3.15
CA GLY A 346 -19.20 -2.80 -3.25
C GLY A 346 -20.13 -3.96 -2.88
N ALA A 347 -20.97 -3.77 -1.86
CA ALA A 347 -21.99 -4.74 -1.49
C ALA A 347 -23.02 -4.93 -2.61
N ILE A 348 -23.47 -3.83 -3.22
CA ILE A 348 -24.36 -3.85 -4.39
C ILE A 348 -23.69 -4.57 -5.56
N GLY A 349 -22.44 -4.25 -5.86
CA GLY A 349 -21.66 -4.91 -6.92
C GLY A 349 -21.53 -6.42 -6.71
N LYS A 350 -21.26 -6.88 -5.47
CA LYS A 350 -21.19 -8.30 -5.12
C LYS A 350 -22.52 -9.02 -5.32
N VAL A 351 -23.63 -8.38 -4.95
CA VAL A 351 -24.98 -8.95 -5.15
C VAL A 351 -25.34 -9.01 -6.63
N ALA A 352 -24.93 -8.01 -7.40
CA ALA A 352 -25.21 -7.94 -8.83
C ALA A 352 -24.40 -8.96 -9.65
N GLN A 353 -23.14 -9.22 -9.26
CA GLN A 353 -22.16 -9.99 -10.05
C GLN A 353 -22.71 -11.28 -10.69
N PRO A 354 -23.48 -12.15 -10.00
CA PRO A 354 -23.97 -13.39 -10.60
C PRO A 354 -24.95 -13.19 -11.76
N PHE A 355 -25.49 -11.99 -11.93
CA PHE A 355 -26.57 -11.66 -12.88
C PHE A 355 -26.13 -10.71 -14.00
N LEU A 356 -24.83 -10.40 -14.10
CA LEU A 356 -24.32 -9.42 -15.05
C LEU A 356 -23.90 -10.02 -16.40
N ASP A 357 -23.81 -11.35 -16.52
CA ASP A 357 -23.23 -12.03 -17.69
C ASP A 357 -21.91 -11.35 -18.14
N ASP A 358 -21.83 -10.92 -19.40
CA ASP A 358 -20.69 -10.18 -19.98
C ASP A 358 -20.82 -8.65 -19.82
N LEU A 359 -21.92 -8.15 -19.25
CA LEU A 359 -22.17 -6.72 -19.09
C LEU A 359 -21.54 -6.17 -17.82
N GLN A 360 -21.08 -4.92 -17.88
CA GLN A 360 -20.59 -4.22 -16.71
C GLN A 360 -21.74 -3.55 -15.94
N LEU A 361 -21.60 -3.43 -14.62
CA LEU A 361 -22.47 -2.60 -13.79
C LEU A 361 -21.77 -1.29 -13.44
N ASN A 362 -22.30 -0.20 -13.97
CA ASN A 362 -21.96 1.16 -13.59
C ASN A 362 -22.92 1.64 -12.50
N MET A 363 -22.37 2.33 -11.50
CA MET A 363 -23.14 2.87 -10.39
C MET A 363 -22.83 4.34 -10.15
N GLN A 364 -23.84 5.12 -9.80
CA GLN A 364 -23.69 6.54 -9.54
C GLN A 364 -24.60 7.00 -8.39
N ALA A 365 -24.10 7.89 -7.53
CA ALA A 365 -24.93 8.52 -6.51
C ALA A 365 -25.87 9.57 -7.14
N ALA A 366 -27.15 9.53 -6.76
CA ALA A 366 -28.19 10.43 -7.29
C ALA A 366 -27.84 11.92 -7.07
N ALA A 367 -27.18 12.24 -5.95
CA ALA A 367 -26.71 13.60 -5.63
C ALA A 367 -25.84 14.23 -6.73
N LYS A 368 -25.12 13.40 -7.52
CA LYS A 368 -24.22 13.80 -8.60
C LYS A 368 -24.89 13.87 -9.98
N VAL A 369 -26.12 13.36 -10.13
CA VAL A 369 -26.81 13.20 -11.43
C VAL A 369 -28.29 13.59 -11.36
N LYS A 370 -28.62 14.62 -10.57
CA LYS A 370 -29.98 14.99 -10.14
C LYS A 370 -31.09 14.94 -11.22
N ASN A 371 -30.81 15.32 -12.46
CA ASN A 371 -31.82 15.37 -13.53
C ASN A 371 -31.87 14.09 -14.39
N MET A 372 -30.90 13.19 -14.23
CA MET A 372 -30.83 11.94 -15.02
C MET A 372 -31.89 10.94 -14.59
N THR A 373 -32.21 10.90 -13.28
CA THR A 373 -33.15 9.94 -12.69
C THR A 373 -34.59 10.13 -13.15
N GLU A 374 -34.97 11.33 -13.61
CA GLU A 374 -36.33 11.63 -14.11
C GLU A 374 -36.73 10.76 -15.30
N LYS A 375 -35.75 10.29 -16.08
CA LYS A 375 -35.94 9.47 -17.27
C LYS A 375 -35.46 8.02 -17.08
N MET A 376 -35.22 7.60 -15.84
CA MET A 376 -34.77 6.24 -15.52
C MET A 376 -35.88 5.43 -14.86
N MET A 377 -35.79 4.12 -14.97
CA MET A 377 -36.75 3.21 -14.36
C MET A 377 -36.49 3.14 -12.84
N LEU A 378 -37.40 3.66 -12.03
CA LEU A 378 -37.37 3.44 -10.58
C LEU A 378 -37.70 1.96 -10.31
N PHE A 379 -36.75 1.21 -9.74
CA PHE A 379 -36.97 -0.22 -9.43
C PHE A 379 -36.99 -0.50 -7.93
N TYR A 380 -36.40 0.37 -7.12
CA TYR A 380 -36.42 0.27 -5.66
C TYR A 380 -36.77 1.62 -5.04
N GLU A 381 -37.71 1.61 -4.11
CA GLU A 381 -37.97 2.72 -3.18
C GLU A 381 -38.21 2.12 -1.81
N ARG A 382 -37.50 2.63 -0.81
CA ARG A 382 -37.64 2.21 0.58
C ARG A 382 -39.05 2.56 1.03
N LYS A 383 -39.82 1.53 1.40
CA LYS A 383 -41.13 1.71 2.02
C LYS A 383 -40.89 1.99 3.50
N ASP A 384 -40.74 3.26 3.86
CA ASP A 384 -40.69 3.60 5.28
C ASP A 384 -42.05 3.26 5.91
N THR A 385 -42.08 2.25 6.80
CA THR A 385 -43.02 2.29 7.92
C THR A 385 -42.54 3.40 8.83
N ILE A 386 -42.90 4.64 8.52
CA ILE A 386 -42.90 5.72 9.50
C ILE A 386 -44.03 5.37 10.47
N ASN A 387 -43.72 4.60 11.51
CA ASN A 387 -44.53 4.67 12.73
C ASN A 387 -44.17 6.02 13.34
N VAL A 388 -45.04 7.01 13.10
CA VAL A 388 -45.04 8.29 13.80
C VAL A 388 -45.26 8.05 15.29
#